data_AF-A0A6C6Z7L7-F1
#
_entry.id   AF-A0A6C6Z7L7-F1
#
_cell.length_a   1.000
_cell.length_b   1.000
_cell.length_c   1.000
_cell.angle_alpha   90.00
_cell.angle_beta   90.00
_cell.angle_gamma   90.00
#
_symmetry.space_group_name_H-M   'P 1'
#
loop_
_entity.id
_entity.type
_entity.pdbx_description
1 polymer ?
#
loop_
_entity_poly.entity_id
_entity_poly.type
_entity_poly.pdbx_seq_one_letter_code
_entity_poly.pdbx_strand_id
1 'polypeptide(L)' 'MKRLFTAMIIAFITVTASSSALACPKGQHPHGGTGSHHKGGWCSYEQ' A
#
# COMPACT_ATOMS: atom_id res chain seq x y z
N MET A 1 20.63 -3.52 27.22
CA MET A 1 19.78 -4.51 26.51
C MET A 1 18.40 -3.97 26.12
N LYS A 2 17.66 -3.30 27.02
CA LYS A 2 16.33 -2.71 26.72
C LYS A 2 16.25 -1.82 25.45
N ARG A 3 17.28 -1.02 25.16
CA ARG A 3 17.35 -0.16 23.95
C ARG A 3 17.49 -0.95 22.63
N LEU A 4 18.16 -2.10 22.64
CA LEU A 4 18.31 -2.96 21.47
C LEU A 4 16.99 -3.65 21.13
N PHE A 5 16.25 -4.09 22.15
CA PHE A 5 14.90 -4.63 21.98
C PHE A 5 13.95 -3.59 21.36
N THR A 6 13.97 -2.36 21.85
CA THR A 6 13.15 -1.27 21.28
C THR A 6 13.50 -1.00 19.82
N ALA A 7 14.79 -0.96 19.46
CA ALA A 7 15.22 -0.75 18.08
C ALA A 7 14.75 -1.86 17.13
N MET A 8 14.80 -3.12 17.57
CA MET A 8 14.31 -4.26 16.78
C MET A 8 12.81 -4.21 16.53
N ILE A 9 12.03 -3.85 17.55
CA ILE A 9 10.56 -3.75 17.42
C ILE A 9 10.20 -2.66 16.40
N ILE A 10 10.85 -1.50 16.47
CA ILE A 10 10.61 -0.40 15.54
C ILE A 10 10.95 -0.82 14.11
N ALA A 11 12.11 -1.47 13.91
CA ALA A 11 12.52 -1.97 12.59
C ALA A 11 11.50 -2.95 12.00
N PHE A 12 10.99 -3.89 12.81
CA PHE A 12 10.01 -4.88 12.38
C PHE A 12 8.67 -4.23 11.95
N ILE A 13 8.21 -3.23 12.69
CA ILE A 13 6.99 -2.47 12.35
C ILE A 13 7.17 -1.70 11.05
N THR A 14 8.33 -1.04 10.85
CA THR A 14 8.58 -0.26 9.63
C THR A 14 8.63 -1.11 8.36
N VAL A 15 9.12 -2.36 8.44
CA VAL A 15 9.22 -3.27 7.27
C VAL A 15 7.85 -3.81 6.86
N THR A 16 6.94 -4.05 7.81
CA THR A 16 5.62 -4.62 7.52
C THR A 16 4.62 -3.58 6.97
N ALA A 17 4.86 -2.28 7.19
CA ALA A 17 3.97 -1.21 6.74
C ALA A 17 4.02 -0.93 5.22
N SER A 18 4.96 -1.50 4.46
CA SER A 18 5.20 -1.14 3.05
C SER A 18 4.51 -2.01 2.00
N SER A 19 3.52 -2.84 2.35
CA SER A 19 2.92 -3.76 1.37
C SER A 19 1.40 -3.67 1.27
N SER A 20 0.93 -2.69 0.51
CA SER A 20 -0.41 -2.73 -0.08
C SER A 20 -0.40 -2.18 -1.50
N ALA A 21 0.36 -2.83 -2.39
CA ALA A 21 0.08 -2.78 -3.82
C ALA A 21 -1.03 -3.81 -4.11
N LEU A 22 -2.27 -3.43 -3.81
CA LEU A 22 -3.46 -4.23 -4.11
C LEU A 22 -3.67 -4.21 -5.62
N ALA A 23 -3.25 -5.27 -6.31
CA ALA A 23 -3.60 -5.44 -7.72
C ALA A 23 -5.14 -5.55 -7.85
N CYS A 24 -5.69 -5.05 -8.95
CA CYS A 24 -7.11 -5.21 -9.21
C CYS A 24 -7.50 -6.69 -9.31
N PRO A 25 -8.72 -7.07 -8.85
CA PRO A 25 -9.26 -8.41 -9.07
C PRO A 25 -9.19 -8.82 -10.54
N LYS A 26 -9.09 -10.13 -10.81
CA LYS A 26 -8.99 -10.62 -12.20
C LYS A 26 -10.13 -10.07 -13.06
N GLY A 27 -9.78 -9.55 -14.23
CA GLY A 27 -10.72 -8.98 -15.20
C GLY A 27 -11.06 -7.51 -14.97
N GLN A 28 -10.57 -6.88 -13.90
CA GLN A 28 -10.70 -5.45 -13.68
C GLN A 28 -9.39 -4.73 -13.98
N HIS A 29 -9.50 -3.47 -14.39
CA HIS A 29 -8.37 -2.59 -14.63
C HIS A 29 -8.38 -1.41 -13.65
N PRO A 30 -7.20 -0.89 -13.28
CA PRO A 30 -7.09 0.30 -12.46
C PRO A 30 -7.49 1.54 -13.27
N HIS A 31 -8.40 2.32 -12.72
CA HIS A 31 -8.87 3.60 -13.25
C HIS A 31 -8.58 4.72 -12.26
N GLY A 32 -8.46 5.94 -12.76
CA GLY A 32 -8.04 7.11 -11.98
C GLY A 32 -6.56 7.47 -12.19
N GLY A 33 -6.10 8.51 -11.50
CA GLY A 33 -4.75 9.07 -11.64
C GLY A 33 -4.06 9.30 -10.30
N THR A 34 -2.76 9.62 -10.33
CA THR A 34 -1.98 9.98 -9.15
C THR A 34 -1.75 11.49 -9.06
N GLY A 35 -1.80 12.06 -7.85
CA GLY A 35 -1.53 13.47 -7.57
C GLY A 35 -2.58 14.14 -6.69
N SER A 36 -2.28 15.37 -6.23
CA SER A 36 -3.03 16.07 -5.17
C SER A 36 -4.49 16.39 -5.49
N HIS A 37 -4.88 16.33 -6.76
CA HIS A 37 -6.23 16.65 -7.23
C HIS A 37 -7.01 15.41 -7.73
N HIS A 38 -6.41 14.22 -7.68
CA HIS A 38 -7.07 12.99 -8.08
C HIS A 38 -7.74 12.32 -6.87
N LYS A 39 -8.96 11.81 -7.03
CA LYS A 39 -9.76 11.17 -5.96
C LYS A 39 -9.23 9.78 -5.51
N GLY A 40 -8.01 9.41 -5.88
CA GLY A 40 -7.49 8.05 -5.80
C GLY A 40 -7.87 7.19 -7.00
N GLY A 41 -7.34 5.96 -7.04
CA GLY A 41 -7.67 4.96 -8.06
C GLY A 41 -8.72 3.95 -7.59
N TRP A 42 -9.46 3.37 -8.54
CA TRP A 42 -10.41 2.28 -8.29
C TRP A 42 -10.26 1.19 -9.36
N CYS A 43 -10.82 0.00 -9.12
CA CYS A 43 -10.83 -1.09 -10.08
C CYS A 43 -12.24 -1.25 -10.67
N SER A 44 -12.34 -1.37 -12.00
CA SER A 44 -13.60 -1.72 -12.68
C SER A 44 -13.33 -2.52 -13.95
N TYR A 45 -14.34 -3.26 -14.41
CA TYR A 45 -14.30 -3.93 -15.72
C TYR A 45 -14.21 -2.88 -16.83
N GLU A 46 -13.51 -3.21 -17.92
CA GLU A 46 -13.52 -2.41 -19.13
C GLU A 46 -14.95 -2.43 -19.71
N GLN A 47 -15.49 -1.25 -20.05
CA GLN A 47 -16.83 -1.13 -20.66
C GLN A 47 -16.76 -1.40 -22.17
#